data_AF-A0A1W5D620-F1
#
_entry.id   AF-A0A1W5D620-F1
#
_cell.length_a   1.000
_cell.length_b   1.000
_cell.length_c   1.000
_cell.angle_alpha   90.00
_cell.angle_beta   90.00
_cell.angle_gamma   90.00
#
_symmetry.space_group_name_H-M   'P 1'
#
loop_
_entity.id
_entity.type
_entity.pdbx_description
1 polymer ?
#
loop_
_entity_poly.entity_id
_entity_poly.type
_entity_poly.pdbx_seq_one_letter_code
_entity_poly.pdbx_strand_id
1 'polypeptide(L)'
;MATEPTDLRTLAESCLQSAQATVQLAKATESTARTLAESYLQSAKATESTNGTLAESSLQSAKATESTNGTLAEPSVQSAKATESTNGTPAETSVQSAKATESTSGTPAEPSVQSAKATESTNGTLAESSVQSAKATESTDLGTLAESCVQSAKAIKAFIDSSGHGRLAFDPLALSTFPKSDEVTERARTNLRNAARTMYDLTTGPEEYLMESTLTSLQYINSMRYICHFKIPDSVPDTGEIDYHSLAKSCAVDPAQLKQFLRFVMTNRIFWEPTPNHVAHTIGSRMLKEGNPMRPYVQWLTEDCAPMIAHQIDAIEKWGHGSQEPNQTAVNYAYGGDGPYYNFIQADPVRERRFGATIQQVSQQPASSLEHIQSAFDWNSLGDATVIDVGGHIGYCAVAIAQAAPKLHLIVQDRPEVVAMAQDPKISAVPADLRDRVSFEVHDFYQPQKTPADVYFYRKTLLNHTDKYAIKVIHALSPALKPGNRLLIMDYVQSDGPVKPTVTERYYRAIDLQMLLYYNCRYRTLDEWKELVIASDSRFEFETACTPPGSGMAIISFIIR
;
A
#
# COMPACT_ATOMS: atom_id res chain seq x y z
N MET A 1 19.44 -90.33 -26.12
CA MET A 1 17.97 -90.27 -26.17
C MET A 1 17.56 -88.97 -25.49
N ALA A 2 16.55 -88.28 -26.01
CA ALA A 2 16.08 -86.99 -25.53
C ALA A 2 15.69 -86.95 -24.03
N THR A 3 15.49 -85.71 -23.53
CA THR A 3 14.92 -85.26 -22.23
C THR A 3 15.88 -85.28 -21.03
N GLU A 4 16.00 -84.26 -20.18
CA GLU A 4 15.01 -83.28 -19.67
C GLU A 4 15.49 -81.79 -19.65
N PRO A 5 14.56 -80.81 -19.54
CA PRO A 5 14.85 -79.38 -19.66
C PRO A 5 15.08 -78.69 -18.30
N THR A 6 16.20 -77.98 -18.17
CA THR A 6 16.43 -77.02 -17.08
C THR A 6 15.66 -75.73 -17.38
N ASP A 7 14.82 -75.31 -16.44
CA ASP A 7 13.96 -74.13 -16.50
C ASP A 7 14.75 -72.83 -16.75
N LEU A 8 14.66 -72.32 -17.99
CA LEU A 8 15.29 -71.06 -18.42
C LEU A 8 14.51 -69.81 -17.97
N ARG A 9 13.32 -69.97 -17.38
CA ARG A 9 12.50 -68.84 -16.91
C ARG A 9 13.02 -68.29 -15.58
N THR A 10 13.51 -69.15 -14.69
CA THR A 10 14.07 -68.76 -13.38
C THR A 10 15.42 -68.06 -13.48
N LEU A 11 16.21 -68.32 -14.53
CA LEU A 11 17.49 -67.63 -14.78
C LEU A 11 17.31 -66.23 -15.39
N ALA A 12 16.22 -65.98 -16.14
CA ALA A 12 15.91 -64.69 -16.72
C ALA A 12 15.33 -63.69 -15.70
N GLU A 13 14.53 -64.16 -14.73
CA GLU A 13 13.99 -63.31 -13.65
C GLU A 13 15.07 -62.87 -12.65
N SER A 14 16.07 -63.72 -12.40
CA SER A 14 17.24 -63.39 -11.57
C SER A 14 18.14 -62.32 -12.21
N CYS A 15 18.29 -62.31 -13.54
CA CYS A 15 19.07 -61.27 -14.23
C CYS A 15 18.34 -59.92 -14.31
N LEU A 16 16.99 -59.90 -14.33
CA LEU A 16 16.22 -58.64 -14.36
C LEU A 16 16.21 -57.94 -12.98
N GLN A 17 16.23 -58.70 -11.87
CA GLN A 17 16.35 -58.13 -10.52
C GLN A 17 17.76 -57.57 -10.21
N SER A 18 18.81 -58.05 -10.90
CA SER A 18 20.19 -57.57 -10.68
C SER A 18 20.51 -56.25 -11.44
N ALA A 19 19.72 -55.90 -12.47
CA ALA A 19 19.87 -54.63 -13.19
C ALA A 19 19.19 -53.44 -12.50
N GLN A 20 18.45 -53.65 -11.40
CA GLN A 20 17.86 -52.59 -10.57
C GLN A 20 18.87 -51.92 -9.61
N ALA A 21 20.16 -52.21 -9.74
CA ALA A 21 21.20 -51.51 -9.01
C ALA A 21 21.74 -50.29 -9.79
N THR A 22 21.21 -49.12 -9.44
CA THR A 22 21.89 -47.81 -9.45
C THR A 22 22.01 -47.06 -10.78
N VAL A 23 20.89 -46.60 -11.35
CA VAL A 23 20.89 -45.37 -12.15
C VAL A 23 20.37 -44.24 -11.25
N GLN A 24 21.19 -43.24 -10.93
CA GLN A 24 20.86 -42.16 -9.99
C GLN A 24 20.50 -40.81 -10.67
N LEU A 25 20.73 -40.67 -11.98
CA LEU A 25 20.57 -39.40 -12.70
C LEU A 25 20.04 -39.59 -14.12
N ALA A 26 18.96 -38.89 -14.47
CA ALA A 26 18.52 -38.68 -15.85
C ALA A 26 19.05 -37.34 -16.38
N LYS A 27 19.67 -37.31 -17.57
CA LYS A 27 20.23 -36.09 -18.16
C LYS A 27 19.81 -35.92 -19.63
N ALA A 28 19.29 -34.75 -19.97
CA ALA A 28 19.03 -34.32 -21.35
C ALA A 28 19.78 -33.01 -21.67
N THR A 29 20.30 -32.89 -22.89
CA THR A 29 21.04 -31.69 -23.32
C THR A 29 20.12 -30.71 -24.05
N GLU A 30 19.37 -31.17 -25.05
CA GLU A 30 18.37 -30.38 -25.80
C GLU A 30 17.10 -31.22 -26.00
N SER A 31 15.93 -30.71 -25.64
CA SER A 31 14.66 -31.43 -25.83
C SER A 31 13.44 -30.51 -25.84
N THR A 32 12.56 -30.68 -26.83
CA THR A 32 11.21 -30.08 -26.83
C THR A 32 10.25 -30.81 -25.89
N ALA A 33 10.55 -32.07 -25.53
CA ALA A 33 9.78 -32.90 -24.60
C ALA A 33 10.32 -32.83 -23.15
N ARG A 34 9.48 -33.22 -22.17
CA ARG A 34 9.88 -33.29 -20.76
C ARG A 34 10.97 -34.32 -20.53
N THR A 35 11.98 -33.98 -19.72
CA THR A 35 12.88 -35.00 -19.15
C THR A 35 12.17 -35.65 -17.96
N LEU A 36 11.84 -36.92 -18.08
CA LEU A 36 11.13 -37.71 -17.08
C LEU A 36 12.11 -38.56 -16.27
N ALA A 37 11.91 -38.59 -14.95
CA ALA A 37 12.58 -39.50 -14.05
C ALA A 37 11.53 -40.30 -13.27
N GLU A 38 11.44 -41.61 -13.54
CA GLU A 38 10.54 -42.53 -12.84
C GLU A 38 11.10 -42.87 -11.43
N SER A 39 10.27 -43.54 -10.61
CA SER A 39 10.39 -43.77 -9.15
C SER A 39 11.70 -44.39 -8.61
N TYR A 40 12.70 -44.64 -9.46
CA TYR A 40 13.99 -45.24 -9.12
C TYR A 40 15.18 -44.27 -9.23
N LEU A 41 14.97 -43.03 -9.69
CA LEU A 41 16.02 -42.03 -9.87
C LEU A 41 16.15 -41.09 -8.65
N GLN A 42 17.32 -40.48 -8.44
CA GLN A 42 17.54 -39.48 -7.38
C GLN A 42 17.49 -38.04 -7.90
N SER A 43 17.77 -37.82 -9.19
CA SER A 43 17.77 -36.49 -9.80
C SER A 43 17.48 -36.49 -11.31
N ALA A 44 16.89 -35.40 -11.80
CA ALA A 44 16.68 -35.12 -13.22
C ALA A 44 17.36 -33.79 -13.60
N LYS A 45 18.09 -33.77 -14.72
CA LYS A 45 18.78 -32.58 -15.22
C LYS A 45 18.54 -32.34 -16.71
N ALA A 46 18.04 -31.16 -17.06
CA ALA A 46 17.97 -30.66 -18.44
C ALA A 46 18.89 -29.44 -18.62
N THR A 47 19.61 -29.35 -19.75
CA THR A 47 20.36 -28.13 -20.10
C THR A 47 19.46 -27.14 -20.83
N GLU A 48 18.84 -27.52 -21.94
CA GLU A 48 17.88 -26.67 -22.68
C GLU A 48 16.58 -27.44 -22.95
N SER A 49 15.42 -26.91 -22.51
CA SER A 49 14.13 -27.54 -22.80
C SER A 49 12.92 -26.61 -22.75
N THR A 50 12.01 -26.72 -23.71
CA THR A 50 10.73 -26.00 -23.68
C THR A 50 9.89 -26.35 -22.44
N ASN A 51 9.88 -27.63 -22.03
CA ASN A 51 8.99 -28.14 -20.97
C ASN A 51 9.72 -28.53 -19.67
N GLY A 52 11.03 -28.30 -19.60
CA GLY A 52 11.88 -28.57 -18.44
C GLY A 52 11.92 -30.02 -17.97
N THR A 53 12.16 -30.22 -16.68
CA THR A 53 12.22 -31.55 -16.02
C THR A 53 10.95 -31.77 -15.20
N LEU A 54 10.39 -32.98 -15.25
CA LEU A 54 9.35 -33.44 -14.34
C LEU A 54 9.94 -34.49 -13.41
N ALA A 55 9.74 -34.31 -12.10
CA ALA A 55 10.11 -35.28 -11.08
C ALA A 55 8.84 -35.88 -10.47
N GLU A 56 8.61 -37.18 -10.72
CA GLU A 56 7.52 -37.93 -10.10
C GLU A 56 8.00 -38.58 -8.79
N SER A 57 7.14 -38.56 -7.77
CA SER A 57 7.23 -39.20 -6.44
C SER A 57 8.63 -39.69 -5.94
N SER A 58 9.09 -39.13 -4.82
CA SER A 58 10.28 -39.55 -4.02
C SER A 58 11.67 -39.09 -4.52
N LEU A 59 11.75 -38.11 -5.42
CA LEU A 59 13.01 -37.54 -5.94
C LEU A 59 13.62 -36.45 -5.03
N GLN A 60 14.96 -36.37 -4.96
CA GLN A 60 15.66 -35.33 -4.19
C GLN A 60 15.76 -33.99 -4.93
N SER A 61 15.94 -33.98 -6.26
CA SER A 61 16.10 -32.73 -7.01
C SER A 61 15.73 -32.80 -8.50
N ALA A 62 15.12 -31.72 -9.00
CA ALA A 62 14.88 -31.46 -10.42
C ALA A 62 15.61 -30.17 -10.82
N LYS A 63 16.44 -30.22 -11.88
CA LYS A 63 17.23 -29.05 -12.33
C LYS A 63 17.13 -28.79 -13.83
N ALA A 64 16.75 -27.58 -14.21
CA ALA A 64 16.88 -27.06 -15.57
C ALA A 64 17.89 -25.91 -15.63
N THR A 65 18.72 -25.86 -16.68
CA THR A 65 19.55 -24.66 -16.94
C THR A 65 18.72 -23.61 -17.66
N GLU A 66 18.16 -23.90 -18.83
CA GLU A 66 17.30 -23.00 -19.61
C GLU A 66 15.97 -23.68 -19.96
N SER A 67 14.84 -23.01 -19.71
CA SER A 67 13.54 -23.57 -20.06
C SER A 67 12.40 -22.56 -20.25
N THR A 68 11.40 -22.87 -21.07
CA THR A 68 10.21 -22.00 -21.16
C THR A 68 9.28 -22.18 -19.95
N ASN A 69 9.02 -23.42 -19.55
CA ASN A 69 8.05 -23.76 -18.50
C ASN A 69 8.65 -24.10 -17.11
N GLY A 70 9.96 -23.93 -16.91
CA GLY A 70 10.64 -24.29 -15.67
C GLY A 70 10.62 -25.78 -15.36
N THR A 71 10.99 -26.15 -14.13
CA THR A 71 10.89 -27.53 -13.64
C THR A 71 9.58 -27.73 -12.88
N LEU A 72 8.85 -28.81 -13.17
CA LEU A 72 7.65 -29.22 -12.46
C LEU A 72 8.03 -30.25 -11.40
N ALA A 73 7.56 -30.05 -10.16
CA ALA A 73 7.74 -30.99 -9.07
C ALA A 73 6.38 -31.44 -8.52
N GLU A 74 6.13 -32.75 -8.61
CA GLU A 74 4.97 -33.41 -7.99
C GLU A 74 5.16 -33.56 -6.46
N PRO A 75 4.12 -33.97 -5.71
CA PRO A 75 4.20 -34.13 -4.28
C PRO A 75 5.34 -35.05 -3.82
N SER A 76 6.06 -34.63 -2.77
CA SER A 76 7.19 -35.35 -2.12
C SER A 76 8.60 -35.11 -2.70
N VAL A 77 8.79 -34.13 -3.59
CA VAL A 77 10.12 -33.72 -4.08
C VAL A 77 10.77 -32.69 -3.15
N GLN A 78 12.06 -32.85 -2.82
CA GLN A 78 12.76 -31.91 -1.91
C GLN A 78 13.08 -30.55 -2.57
N SER A 79 13.52 -30.53 -3.84
CA SER A 79 13.92 -29.28 -4.49
C SER A 79 13.69 -29.24 -6.01
N ALA A 80 13.20 -28.10 -6.49
CA ALA A 80 13.04 -27.78 -7.91
C ALA A 80 13.86 -26.53 -8.24
N LYS A 81 14.77 -26.58 -9.22
CA LYS A 81 15.67 -25.47 -9.55
C LYS A 81 15.74 -25.18 -11.05
N ALA A 82 15.41 -23.97 -11.46
CA ALA A 82 15.68 -23.44 -12.79
C ALA A 82 16.78 -22.37 -12.74
N THR A 83 17.67 -22.33 -13.73
CA THR A 83 18.63 -21.21 -13.85
C THR A 83 17.96 -20.06 -14.59
N GLU A 84 17.43 -20.30 -15.79
CA GLU A 84 16.64 -19.35 -16.57
C GLU A 84 15.28 -19.96 -16.94
N SER A 85 14.18 -19.22 -16.71
CA SER A 85 12.85 -19.70 -17.11
C SER A 85 11.81 -18.62 -17.46
N THR A 86 11.02 -18.80 -18.52
CA THR A 86 9.94 -17.84 -18.85
C THR A 86 8.80 -17.88 -17.83
N ASN A 87 8.33 -19.07 -17.46
CA ASN A 87 7.15 -19.25 -16.59
C ASN A 87 7.47 -19.58 -15.12
N GLY A 88 8.73 -19.43 -14.69
CA GLY A 88 9.16 -19.78 -13.33
C GLY A 88 9.13 -21.28 -13.05
N THR A 89 9.18 -21.68 -11.78
CA THR A 89 9.29 -23.09 -11.36
C THR A 89 8.05 -23.51 -10.57
N PRO A 90 7.01 -24.12 -11.18
CA PRO A 90 5.82 -24.49 -10.45
C PRO A 90 6.11 -25.66 -9.49
N ALA A 91 5.68 -25.53 -8.24
CA ALA A 91 5.77 -26.58 -7.24
C ALA A 91 4.39 -26.88 -6.66
N GLU A 92 3.99 -28.16 -6.73
CA GLU A 92 2.75 -28.66 -6.13
C GLU A 92 2.95 -29.04 -4.66
N THR A 93 1.85 -29.25 -3.94
CA THR A 93 1.78 -29.64 -2.52
C THR A 93 2.94 -30.53 -2.02
N SER A 94 3.52 -30.20 -0.85
CA SER A 94 4.60 -30.96 -0.15
C SER A 94 6.05 -30.79 -0.65
N VAL A 95 6.35 -29.82 -1.51
CA VAL A 95 7.74 -29.49 -1.92
C VAL A 95 8.44 -28.58 -0.90
N GLN A 96 9.71 -28.89 -0.52
CA GLN A 96 10.44 -28.06 0.45
C GLN A 96 10.98 -26.75 -0.16
N SER A 97 11.46 -26.77 -1.41
CA SER A 97 12.00 -25.55 -2.04
C SER A 97 11.85 -25.50 -3.56
N ALA A 98 11.40 -24.36 -4.08
CA ALA A 98 11.42 -24.03 -5.50
C ALA A 98 12.29 -22.79 -5.74
N LYS A 99 13.30 -22.89 -6.62
CA LYS A 99 14.24 -21.80 -6.88
C LYS A 99 14.43 -21.52 -8.37
N ALA A 100 14.10 -20.31 -8.81
CA ALA A 100 14.52 -19.77 -10.10
C ALA A 100 15.67 -18.77 -9.90
N THR A 101 16.67 -18.78 -10.78
CA THR A 101 17.70 -17.72 -10.78
C THR A 101 17.16 -16.51 -11.53
N GLU A 102 16.67 -16.69 -12.76
CA GLU A 102 16.00 -15.66 -13.56
C GLU A 102 14.62 -16.15 -14.02
N SER A 103 13.57 -15.33 -13.89
CA SER A 103 12.24 -15.70 -14.41
C SER A 103 11.28 -14.58 -14.80
N THR A 104 10.57 -14.75 -15.92
CA THR A 104 9.60 -13.77 -16.46
C THR A 104 8.19 -13.83 -15.82
N SER A 105 7.86 -14.86 -15.03
CA SER A 105 6.53 -14.98 -14.40
C SER A 105 6.56 -15.23 -12.89
N GLY A 106 7.75 -15.23 -12.27
CA GLY A 106 7.91 -15.57 -10.87
C GLY A 106 7.72 -17.08 -10.61
N THR A 107 8.06 -17.55 -9.42
CA THR A 107 7.89 -18.96 -9.03
C THR A 107 6.52 -19.17 -8.36
N PRO A 108 5.55 -19.87 -8.96
CA PRO A 108 4.26 -20.17 -8.32
C PRO A 108 4.41 -21.32 -7.33
N ALA A 109 3.85 -21.18 -6.13
CA ALA A 109 3.84 -22.23 -5.10
C ALA A 109 2.43 -22.44 -4.53
N GLU A 110 1.96 -23.69 -4.55
CA GLU A 110 0.72 -24.15 -3.93
C GLU A 110 0.80 -24.17 -2.38
N PRO A 111 -0.34 -24.31 -1.67
CA PRO A 111 -0.35 -24.43 -0.22
C PRO A 111 0.50 -25.62 0.22
N SER A 112 1.31 -25.47 1.28
CA SER A 112 2.28 -26.44 1.85
C SER A 112 3.73 -26.42 1.34
N VAL A 113 4.11 -25.52 0.42
CA VAL A 113 5.53 -25.32 0.03
C VAL A 113 6.28 -24.51 1.10
N GLN A 114 7.43 -25.00 1.58
CA GLN A 114 8.18 -24.28 2.65
C GLN A 114 8.87 -23.00 2.15
N SER A 115 9.43 -22.99 0.93
CA SER A 115 10.12 -21.82 0.39
C SER A 115 10.06 -21.72 -1.13
N ALA A 116 9.83 -20.52 -1.65
CA ALA A 116 9.94 -20.20 -3.07
C ALA A 116 10.85 -18.98 -3.26
N LYS A 117 11.85 -19.08 -4.13
CA LYS A 117 12.84 -18.00 -4.32
C LYS A 117 13.12 -17.76 -5.80
N ALA A 118 12.84 -16.55 -6.27
CA ALA A 118 13.33 -16.06 -7.56
C ALA A 118 14.48 -15.07 -7.30
N THR A 119 15.66 -15.28 -7.91
CA THR A 119 16.77 -14.35 -7.70
C THR A 119 16.52 -13.04 -8.45
N GLU A 120 15.98 -13.13 -9.67
CA GLU A 120 15.48 -12.00 -10.47
C GLU A 120 14.13 -12.37 -11.10
N SER A 121 13.12 -11.49 -10.99
CA SER A 121 11.83 -11.71 -11.65
C SER A 121 11.07 -10.42 -11.98
N THR A 122 10.37 -10.43 -13.11
CA THR A 122 9.42 -9.38 -13.57
C THR A 122 8.12 -9.33 -12.77
N ASN A 123 7.60 -10.46 -12.28
CA ASN A 123 6.26 -10.58 -11.68
C ASN A 123 6.26 -10.94 -10.18
N GLY A 124 7.44 -11.01 -9.55
CA GLY A 124 7.57 -11.40 -8.15
C GLY A 124 7.21 -12.87 -7.89
N THR A 125 7.60 -13.42 -6.76
CA THR A 125 7.24 -14.80 -6.38
C THR A 125 5.78 -14.85 -5.91
N LEU A 126 4.96 -15.73 -6.49
CA LEU A 126 3.56 -15.95 -6.09
C LEU A 126 3.50 -17.05 -5.04
N ALA A 127 2.94 -16.75 -3.87
CA ALA A 127 2.80 -17.70 -2.78
C ALA A 127 1.39 -17.62 -2.19
N GLU A 128 0.70 -18.77 -2.12
CA GLU A 128 -0.56 -18.88 -1.38
C GLU A 128 -0.31 -18.89 0.15
N SER A 129 -1.38 -18.73 0.92
CA SER A 129 -1.44 -18.34 2.35
C SER A 129 -0.70 -19.23 3.37
N SER A 130 0.10 -20.22 2.95
CA SER A 130 0.83 -21.17 3.81
C SER A 130 2.33 -21.30 3.50
N VAL A 131 2.91 -20.50 2.59
CA VAL A 131 4.35 -20.51 2.30
C VAL A 131 5.13 -19.68 3.33
N GLN A 132 6.18 -20.27 3.94
CA GLN A 132 6.93 -19.61 5.02
C GLN A 132 7.83 -18.46 4.56
N SER A 133 8.29 -18.45 3.30
CA SER A 133 9.01 -17.30 2.71
C SER A 133 9.01 -17.31 1.18
N ALA A 134 8.65 -16.16 0.59
CA ALA A 134 8.76 -15.87 -0.84
C ALA A 134 9.69 -14.66 -1.02
N LYS A 135 10.84 -14.85 -1.68
CA LYS A 135 11.82 -13.77 -1.87
C LYS A 135 12.14 -13.62 -3.35
N ALA A 136 11.56 -12.59 -3.97
CA ALA A 136 11.97 -12.08 -5.29
C ALA A 136 12.75 -10.79 -5.10
N THR A 137 13.95 -10.70 -5.70
CA THR A 137 14.65 -9.42 -5.86
C THR A 137 14.03 -8.69 -7.04
N GLU A 138 13.82 -7.38 -6.91
CA GLU A 138 13.38 -6.54 -8.02
C GLU A 138 14.44 -6.57 -9.13
N SER A 139 14.02 -6.81 -10.38
CA SER A 139 14.96 -6.85 -11.51
C SER A 139 15.56 -5.47 -11.75
N THR A 140 16.87 -5.44 -11.98
CA THR A 140 17.61 -4.23 -12.41
C THR A 140 17.99 -4.27 -13.88
N ASP A 141 17.63 -5.34 -14.59
CA ASP A 141 17.90 -5.45 -16.02
C ASP A 141 16.93 -4.57 -16.82
N LEU A 142 17.47 -3.70 -17.68
CA LEU A 142 16.68 -2.73 -18.43
C LEU A 142 15.75 -3.40 -19.44
N GLY A 143 16.16 -4.53 -20.05
CA GLY A 143 15.33 -5.28 -21.00
C GLY A 143 14.11 -5.88 -20.30
N THR A 144 14.34 -6.54 -19.18
CA THR A 144 13.34 -7.14 -18.30
C THR A 144 12.33 -6.11 -17.77
N LEU A 145 12.82 -4.94 -17.33
CA LEU A 145 11.96 -3.83 -16.91
C LEU A 145 11.12 -3.26 -18.06
N ALA A 146 11.68 -3.18 -19.27
CA ALA A 146 10.96 -2.71 -20.45
C ALA A 146 9.84 -3.67 -20.87
N GLU A 147 10.09 -4.97 -20.84
CA GLU A 147 9.07 -6.00 -21.09
C GLU A 147 7.92 -5.91 -20.08
N SER A 148 8.24 -5.76 -18.78
CA SER A 148 7.26 -5.56 -17.72
C SER A 148 6.41 -4.31 -17.94
N CYS A 149 7.03 -3.20 -18.38
CA CYS A 149 6.30 -1.98 -18.74
C CYS A 149 5.33 -2.23 -19.90
N VAL A 150 5.77 -2.90 -20.97
CA VAL A 150 4.93 -3.20 -22.14
C VAL A 150 3.75 -4.09 -21.78
N GLN A 151 3.99 -5.17 -21.02
CA GLN A 151 2.93 -6.10 -20.60
C GLN A 151 1.89 -5.38 -19.73
N SER A 152 2.36 -4.62 -18.73
CA SER A 152 1.49 -3.89 -17.81
C SER A 152 0.69 -2.79 -18.52
N ALA A 153 1.33 -2.05 -19.43
CA ALA A 153 0.66 -1.02 -20.23
C ALA A 153 -0.44 -1.59 -21.14
N LYS A 154 -0.23 -2.79 -21.73
CA LYS A 154 -1.25 -3.48 -22.53
C LYS A 154 -2.47 -3.85 -21.69
N ALA A 155 -2.26 -4.39 -20.48
CA ALA A 155 -3.36 -4.75 -19.58
C ALA A 155 -4.18 -3.52 -19.16
N ILE A 156 -3.51 -2.44 -18.76
CA ILE A 156 -4.17 -1.17 -18.40
C ILE A 156 -4.95 -0.60 -19.59
N LYS A 157 -4.35 -0.59 -20.78
CA LYS A 157 -5.02 -0.09 -21.98
C LYS A 157 -6.28 -0.90 -22.30
N ALA A 158 -6.22 -2.23 -22.24
CA ALA A 158 -7.38 -3.08 -22.47
C ALA A 158 -8.52 -2.79 -21.47
N PHE A 159 -8.19 -2.58 -20.20
CA PHE A 159 -9.16 -2.17 -19.18
C PHE A 159 -9.81 -0.82 -19.50
N ILE A 160 -9.02 0.21 -19.83
CA ILE A 160 -9.56 1.54 -20.15
C ILE A 160 -10.44 1.52 -21.41
N ASP A 161 -10.00 0.81 -22.46
CA ASP A 161 -10.75 0.72 -23.72
C ASP A 161 -12.08 -0.02 -23.56
N SER A 162 -12.13 -1.06 -22.72
CA SER A 162 -13.32 -1.89 -22.50
C SER A 162 -14.36 -1.28 -21.56
N SER A 163 -13.95 -0.34 -20.71
CA SER A 163 -14.79 0.20 -19.63
C SER A 163 -15.50 1.50 -19.99
N GLY A 164 -15.20 2.10 -21.14
CA GLY A 164 -15.81 3.35 -21.59
C GLY A 164 -15.50 4.56 -20.70
N HIS A 165 -14.53 4.44 -19.79
CA HIS A 165 -14.22 5.43 -18.74
C HIS A 165 -13.53 6.71 -19.26
N GLY A 166 -13.34 6.88 -20.58
CA GLY A 166 -12.62 8.00 -21.16
C GLY A 166 -11.17 7.65 -21.49
N ARG A 167 -10.30 8.67 -21.61
CA ARG A 167 -8.90 8.49 -22.05
C ARG A 167 -7.92 8.93 -20.98
N LEU A 168 -6.88 8.11 -20.77
CA LEU A 168 -5.68 8.55 -20.06
C LEU A 168 -4.86 9.48 -20.96
N ALA A 169 -4.81 10.76 -20.61
CA ALA A 169 -4.06 11.79 -21.31
C ALA A 169 -3.78 12.97 -20.35
N PHE A 170 -3.04 13.96 -20.82
CA PHE A 170 -2.74 15.18 -20.05
C PHE A 170 -3.60 16.39 -20.44
N ASP A 171 -4.38 16.27 -21.52
CA ASP A 171 -5.24 17.37 -21.97
C ASP A 171 -6.39 17.66 -20.97
N PRO A 172 -6.98 18.87 -21.00
CA PRO A 172 -8.03 19.30 -20.08
C PRO A 172 -9.24 18.36 -19.91
N LEU A 173 -9.51 17.49 -20.88
CA LEU A 173 -10.70 16.64 -20.91
C LEU A 173 -10.39 15.18 -20.54
N ALA A 174 -9.13 14.89 -20.19
CA ALA A 174 -8.70 13.57 -19.76
C ALA A 174 -9.27 13.19 -18.38
N LEU A 175 -9.16 11.90 -18.06
CA LEU A 175 -9.49 11.39 -16.72
C LEU A 175 -8.64 12.05 -15.63
N SER A 176 -9.29 12.64 -14.62
CA SER A 176 -8.63 13.21 -13.44
C SER A 176 -8.29 12.17 -12.37
N THR A 177 -8.86 10.97 -12.46
CA THR A 177 -8.64 9.88 -11.51
C THR A 177 -8.65 8.57 -12.27
N PHE A 178 -7.75 7.66 -11.89
CA PHE A 178 -7.76 6.31 -12.46
C PHE A 178 -9.03 5.58 -11.99
N PRO A 179 -9.80 4.94 -12.88
CA PRO A 179 -11.05 4.28 -12.50
C PRO A 179 -10.83 3.15 -11.49
N LYS A 180 -11.81 2.88 -10.63
CA LYS A 180 -11.80 1.69 -9.76
C LYS A 180 -11.72 0.45 -10.67
N SER A 181 -10.75 -0.41 -10.45
CA SER A 181 -10.53 -1.60 -11.28
C SER A 181 -10.41 -2.87 -10.45
N ASP A 182 -10.44 -4.01 -11.13
CA ASP A 182 -10.13 -5.31 -10.52
C ASP A 182 -8.66 -5.40 -10.06
N GLU A 183 -8.35 -6.44 -9.29
CA GLU A 183 -7.01 -6.64 -8.75
C GLU A 183 -5.93 -6.88 -9.83
N VAL A 184 -6.28 -7.50 -10.97
CA VAL A 184 -5.33 -7.74 -12.06
C VAL A 184 -4.89 -6.42 -12.65
N THR A 185 -5.84 -5.52 -12.90
CA THR A 185 -5.57 -4.18 -13.43
C THR A 185 -4.80 -3.32 -12.42
N GLU A 186 -5.14 -3.35 -11.12
CA GLU A 186 -4.38 -2.61 -10.10
C GLU A 186 -2.95 -3.15 -9.93
N ARG A 187 -2.75 -4.47 -10.05
CA ARG A 187 -1.40 -5.05 -10.09
C ARG A 187 -0.62 -4.58 -11.31
N ALA A 188 -1.21 -4.61 -12.50
CA ALA A 188 -0.57 -4.10 -13.71
C ALA A 188 -0.20 -2.61 -13.56
N ARG A 189 -1.09 -1.80 -12.98
CA ARG A 189 -0.82 -0.39 -12.68
C ARG A 189 0.35 -0.21 -11.72
N THR A 190 0.41 -1.00 -10.66
CA THR A 190 1.51 -0.97 -9.69
C THR A 190 2.84 -1.40 -10.33
N ASN A 191 2.83 -2.48 -11.10
CA ASN A 191 4.01 -3.00 -11.80
C ASN A 191 4.55 -1.98 -12.81
N LEU A 192 3.68 -1.38 -13.63
CA LEU A 192 4.09 -0.36 -14.59
C LEU A 192 4.77 0.84 -13.88
N ARG A 193 4.17 1.32 -12.79
CA ARG A 193 4.71 2.47 -12.03
C ARG A 193 6.07 2.16 -11.41
N ASN A 194 6.23 0.97 -10.83
CA ASN A 194 7.50 0.57 -10.24
C ASN A 194 8.56 0.34 -11.33
N ALA A 195 8.27 -0.47 -12.35
CA ALA A 195 9.24 -0.79 -13.40
C ALA A 195 9.72 0.45 -14.18
N ALA A 196 8.78 1.35 -14.53
CA ALA A 196 9.14 2.61 -15.20
C ALA A 196 9.98 3.52 -14.29
N ARG A 197 9.69 3.54 -12.99
CA ARG A 197 10.46 4.33 -12.02
C ARG A 197 11.86 3.75 -11.84
N THR A 198 11.99 2.44 -11.68
CA THR A 198 13.26 1.75 -11.51
C THR A 198 14.14 1.94 -12.74
N MET A 199 13.57 1.84 -13.95
CA MET A 199 14.29 2.15 -15.19
C MET A 199 14.76 3.61 -15.27
N TYR A 200 13.91 4.57 -14.89
CA TYR A 200 14.29 5.98 -14.83
C TYR A 200 15.43 6.21 -13.84
N ASP A 201 15.31 5.69 -12.61
CA ASP A 201 16.31 5.88 -11.56
C ASP A 201 17.65 5.20 -11.93
N LEU A 202 17.63 4.01 -12.55
CA LEU A 202 18.84 3.32 -13.03
C LEU A 202 19.57 4.09 -14.14
N THR A 203 18.83 4.70 -15.06
CA THR A 203 19.40 5.44 -16.18
C THR A 203 19.84 6.85 -15.82
N THR A 204 19.25 7.44 -14.78
CA THR A 204 19.69 8.72 -14.19
C THR A 204 20.99 8.52 -13.41
N GLY A 205 21.11 7.43 -12.66
CA GLY A 205 22.26 7.19 -11.79
C GLY A 205 22.26 8.07 -10.53
N PRO A 206 23.06 7.69 -9.52
CA PRO A 206 22.94 8.24 -8.17
C PRO A 206 23.37 9.71 -8.03
N GLU A 207 24.38 10.15 -8.78
CA GLU A 207 24.89 11.53 -8.69
C GLU A 207 23.86 12.54 -9.23
N GLU A 208 23.40 12.32 -10.47
CA GLU A 208 22.36 13.14 -11.10
C GLU A 208 21.06 13.08 -10.29
N TYR A 209 20.69 11.90 -9.79
CA TYR A 209 19.52 11.76 -8.92
C TYR A 209 19.61 12.66 -7.69
N LEU A 210 20.73 12.69 -6.96
CA LEU A 210 20.88 13.50 -5.75
C LEU A 210 20.79 15.00 -6.06
N MET A 211 21.41 15.44 -7.15
CA MET A 211 21.38 16.84 -7.56
C MET A 211 19.98 17.25 -8.06
N GLU A 212 19.44 16.51 -9.02
CA GLU A 212 18.18 16.85 -9.68
C GLU A 212 16.99 16.67 -8.77
N SER A 213 16.86 15.54 -8.08
CA SER A 213 15.67 15.26 -7.26
C SER A 213 15.53 16.27 -6.11
N THR A 214 16.65 16.66 -5.49
CA THR A 214 16.66 17.67 -4.41
C THR A 214 16.26 19.04 -4.94
N LEU A 215 16.93 19.51 -5.99
CA LEU A 215 16.67 20.82 -6.58
C LEU A 215 15.23 20.92 -7.10
N THR A 216 14.80 19.94 -7.88
CA THR A 216 13.47 19.94 -8.49
C THR A 216 12.38 19.80 -7.44
N SER A 217 12.56 19.02 -6.38
CA SER A 217 11.57 18.92 -5.28
C SER A 217 11.37 20.28 -4.58
N LEU A 218 12.47 20.98 -4.27
CA LEU A 218 12.40 22.32 -3.66
C LEU A 218 11.67 23.31 -4.57
N GLN A 219 12.04 23.35 -5.85
CA GLN A 219 11.42 24.28 -6.79
C GLN A 219 9.99 23.89 -7.14
N TYR A 220 9.62 22.61 -7.04
CA TYR A 220 8.24 22.15 -7.22
C TYR A 220 7.35 22.63 -6.09
N ILE A 221 7.77 22.45 -4.83
CA ILE A 221 7.03 22.99 -3.69
C ILE A 221 6.87 24.51 -3.80
N ASN A 222 7.97 25.22 -4.11
CA ASN A 222 7.95 26.67 -4.28
C ASN A 222 7.00 27.12 -5.41
N SER A 223 7.04 26.43 -6.56
CA SER A 223 6.21 26.77 -7.72
C SER A 223 4.74 26.48 -7.50
N MET A 224 4.40 25.35 -6.89
CA MET A 224 3.01 25.01 -6.56
C MET A 224 2.44 26.00 -5.54
N ARG A 225 3.25 26.46 -4.58
CA ARG A 225 2.89 27.55 -3.67
C ARG A 225 2.58 28.83 -4.42
N TYR A 226 3.48 29.28 -5.31
CA TYR A 226 3.30 30.48 -6.14
C TYR A 226 1.99 30.41 -6.95
N ILE A 227 1.77 29.28 -7.63
CA ILE A 227 0.59 29.07 -8.49
C ILE A 227 -0.71 29.15 -7.69
N CYS A 228 -0.78 28.48 -6.54
CA CYS A 228 -1.99 28.47 -5.72
C CYS A 228 -2.23 29.83 -5.03
N HIS A 229 -1.17 30.44 -4.50
CA HIS A 229 -1.19 31.72 -3.79
C HIS A 229 -1.68 32.86 -4.69
N PHE A 230 -1.11 32.99 -5.89
CA PHE A 230 -1.50 34.02 -6.87
C PHE A 230 -2.69 33.62 -7.74
N LYS A 231 -3.35 32.48 -7.42
CA LYS A 231 -4.58 32.03 -8.09
C LYS A 231 -4.44 31.91 -9.62
N ILE A 232 -3.26 31.53 -10.07
CA ILE A 232 -2.95 31.40 -11.50
C ILE A 232 -3.92 30.46 -12.23
N PRO A 233 -4.31 29.28 -11.67
CA PRO A 233 -5.23 28.36 -12.35
C PRO A 233 -6.59 28.98 -12.69
N ASP A 234 -7.07 29.94 -11.89
CA ASP A 234 -8.40 30.53 -12.08
C ASP A 234 -8.44 31.50 -13.26
N SER A 235 -7.29 32.05 -13.66
CA SER A 235 -7.16 33.02 -14.74
C SER A 235 -6.80 32.40 -16.09
N VAL A 236 -6.54 31.08 -16.13
CA VAL A 236 -6.35 30.33 -17.37
C VAL A 236 -7.71 29.81 -17.85
N PRO A 237 -8.07 29.98 -19.14
CA PRO A 237 -9.37 29.53 -19.64
C PRO A 237 -9.49 28.00 -19.59
N ASP A 238 -10.68 27.48 -19.26
CA ASP A 238 -10.93 26.03 -19.19
C ASP A 238 -10.64 25.31 -20.52
N THR A 239 -10.87 26.00 -21.63
CA THR A 239 -10.55 25.57 -22.99
C THR A 239 -9.84 26.72 -23.73
N GLY A 240 -8.84 26.39 -24.54
CA GLY A 240 -8.01 27.38 -25.25
C GLY A 240 -6.75 27.78 -24.48
N GLU A 241 -6.17 28.92 -24.86
CA GLU A 241 -4.89 29.41 -24.36
C GLU A 241 -4.94 30.92 -24.04
N ILE A 242 -4.03 31.40 -23.20
CA ILE A 242 -3.88 32.81 -22.82
C ILE A 242 -2.41 33.22 -22.87
N ASP A 243 -2.09 34.40 -23.41
CA ASP A 243 -0.70 34.87 -23.43
C ASP A 243 -0.18 35.25 -22.03
N TYR A 244 1.12 35.13 -21.81
CA TYR A 244 1.74 35.42 -20.50
C TYR A 244 1.49 36.85 -19.99
N HIS A 245 1.41 37.86 -20.86
CA HIS A 245 1.23 39.25 -20.39
C HIS A 245 -0.20 39.45 -19.88
N SER A 246 -1.19 38.94 -20.61
CA SER A 246 -2.60 38.98 -20.18
C SER A 246 -2.82 38.17 -18.91
N LEU A 247 -2.22 36.97 -18.81
CA LEU A 247 -2.32 36.14 -17.60
C LEU A 247 -1.66 36.83 -16.40
N ALA A 248 -0.44 37.35 -16.57
CA ALA A 248 0.28 38.06 -15.51
C ALA A 248 -0.48 39.28 -15.01
N LYS A 249 -1.06 40.07 -15.92
CA LYS A 249 -1.92 41.20 -15.58
C LYS A 249 -3.15 40.78 -14.79
N SER A 250 -3.78 39.67 -15.17
CA SER A 250 -4.98 39.13 -14.50
C SER A 250 -4.69 38.68 -13.07
N CYS A 251 -3.49 38.14 -12.83
CA CYS A 251 -3.05 37.67 -11.52
C CYS A 251 -2.26 38.72 -10.72
N ALA A 252 -2.07 39.92 -11.24
CA ALA A 252 -1.26 40.99 -10.66
C ALA A 252 0.19 40.55 -10.31
N VAL A 253 0.84 39.81 -11.21
CA VAL A 253 2.22 39.34 -11.07
C VAL A 253 3.11 39.82 -12.21
N ASP A 254 4.43 39.70 -12.06
CA ASP A 254 5.38 39.99 -13.12
C ASP A 254 5.34 38.88 -14.21
N PRO A 255 5.26 39.24 -15.52
CA PRO A 255 5.17 38.25 -16.59
C PRO A 255 6.43 37.40 -16.76
N ALA A 256 7.62 37.91 -16.46
CA ALA A 256 8.85 37.14 -16.58
C ALA A 256 8.95 36.10 -15.46
N GLN A 257 8.63 36.49 -14.22
CA GLN A 257 8.56 35.58 -13.07
C GLN A 257 7.48 34.53 -13.25
N LEU A 258 6.25 34.92 -13.64
CA LEU A 258 5.17 33.98 -13.94
C LEU A 258 5.61 32.94 -14.96
N LYS A 259 6.29 33.38 -16.03
CA LYS A 259 6.80 32.50 -17.07
C LYS A 259 7.84 31.52 -16.56
N GLN A 260 8.75 31.93 -15.68
CA GLN A 260 9.73 31.03 -15.05
C GLN A 260 9.04 29.94 -14.23
N PHE A 261 8.12 30.32 -13.34
CA PHE A 261 7.37 29.39 -12.50
C PHE A 261 6.54 28.40 -13.34
N LEU A 262 5.78 28.92 -14.31
CA LEU A 262 4.94 28.07 -15.15
C LEU A 262 5.75 27.12 -16.01
N ARG A 263 6.82 27.56 -16.66
CA ARG A 263 7.66 26.68 -17.49
C ARG A 263 8.33 25.57 -16.69
N PHE A 264 8.67 25.82 -15.43
CA PHE A 264 9.16 24.76 -14.55
C PHE A 264 8.06 23.72 -14.26
N VAL A 265 6.86 24.11 -13.84
CA VAL A 265 5.81 23.13 -13.53
C VAL A 265 5.21 22.43 -14.76
N MET A 266 5.38 23.01 -15.96
CA MET A 266 5.05 22.36 -17.22
C MET A 266 5.89 21.09 -17.46
N THR A 267 7.13 21.02 -16.95
CA THR A 267 7.93 19.78 -17.00
C THR A 267 7.34 18.67 -16.13
N ASN A 268 6.50 19.04 -15.16
CA ASN A 268 5.72 18.17 -14.29
C ASN A 268 4.27 17.98 -14.78
N ARG A 269 3.98 18.39 -16.03
CA ARG A 269 2.65 18.29 -16.67
C ARG A 269 1.56 19.11 -15.98
N ILE A 270 1.92 20.17 -15.26
CA ILE A 270 0.99 21.17 -14.72
C ILE A 270 1.04 22.39 -15.65
N PHE A 271 -0.07 22.64 -16.36
CA PHE A 271 -0.13 23.54 -17.53
C PHE A 271 0.71 23.03 -18.71
N TRP A 272 0.55 23.66 -19.87
CA TRP A 272 1.42 23.48 -21.04
C TRP A 272 1.43 24.75 -21.92
N GLU A 273 2.43 24.84 -22.80
CA GLU A 273 2.62 25.97 -23.74
C GLU A 273 2.28 25.50 -25.17
N PRO A 274 0.99 25.50 -25.58
CA PRO A 274 0.54 25.05 -26.91
C PRO A 274 1.17 25.81 -28.08
N THR A 275 1.28 27.13 -27.94
CA THR A 275 2.00 28.01 -28.87
C THR A 275 2.98 28.87 -28.09
N PRO A 276 4.09 29.34 -28.70
CA PRO A 276 5.09 30.12 -27.98
C PRO A 276 4.47 31.30 -27.22
N ASN A 277 4.79 31.37 -25.93
CA ASN A 277 4.29 32.39 -24.99
C ASN A 277 2.78 32.35 -24.63
N HIS A 278 2.07 31.26 -24.94
CA HIS A 278 0.68 31.08 -24.54
C HIS A 278 0.54 29.89 -23.59
N VAL A 279 -0.24 30.05 -22.53
CA VAL A 279 -0.46 29.06 -21.48
C VAL A 279 -1.83 28.44 -21.65
N ALA A 280 -1.92 27.12 -21.56
CA ALA A 280 -3.16 26.39 -21.48
C ALA A 280 -3.14 25.39 -20.32
N HIS A 281 -4.34 24.97 -19.91
CA HIS A 281 -4.49 23.95 -18.89
C HIS A 281 -4.08 22.56 -19.39
N THR A 282 -3.50 21.77 -18.48
CA THR A 282 -3.59 20.30 -18.47
C THR A 282 -4.67 19.86 -17.48
N ILE A 283 -5.09 18.60 -17.50
CA ILE A 283 -6.02 18.06 -16.48
C ILE A 283 -5.50 18.30 -15.05
N GLY A 284 -4.20 18.12 -14.82
CA GLY A 284 -3.57 18.34 -13.50
C GLY A 284 -3.68 19.79 -13.03
N SER A 285 -3.42 20.76 -13.91
CA SER A 285 -3.58 22.18 -13.53
C SER A 285 -5.04 22.61 -13.31
N ARG A 286 -6.01 21.97 -13.97
CA ARG A 286 -7.44 22.25 -13.72
C ARG A 286 -7.88 21.81 -12.34
N MET A 287 -7.27 20.77 -11.79
CA MET A 287 -7.53 20.32 -10.42
C MET A 287 -7.09 21.35 -9.36
N LEU A 288 -6.36 22.40 -9.76
CA LEU A 288 -5.95 23.49 -8.88
C LEU A 288 -6.89 24.71 -8.93
N LYS A 289 -7.97 24.66 -9.72
CA LYS A 289 -8.96 25.74 -9.77
C LYS A 289 -9.78 25.83 -8.48
N GLU A 290 -10.32 27.01 -8.23
CA GLU A 290 -11.25 27.27 -7.14
C GLU A 290 -12.41 26.26 -7.16
N GLY A 291 -12.76 25.73 -5.98
CA GLY A 291 -13.80 24.71 -5.81
C GLY A 291 -13.34 23.26 -6.03
N ASN A 292 -12.14 23.02 -6.58
CA ASN A 292 -11.60 21.66 -6.65
C ASN A 292 -10.90 21.28 -5.33
N PRO A 293 -11.14 20.07 -4.77
CA PRO A 293 -10.57 19.66 -3.49
C PRO A 293 -9.06 19.40 -3.51
N MET A 294 -8.42 19.30 -4.68
CA MET A 294 -6.96 19.17 -4.74
C MET A 294 -6.22 20.48 -4.46
N ARG A 295 -6.84 21.65 -4.72
CA ARG A 295 -6.26 22.95 -4.39
C ARG A 295 -5.93 23.09 -2.90
N PRO A 296 -6.89 22.90 -1.96
CA PRO A 296 -6.59 23.00 -0.52
C PRO A 296 -5.56 21.96 -0.06
N TYR A 297 -5.54 20.75 -0.65
CA TYR A 297 -4.50 19.74 -0.36
C TYR A 297 -3.10 20.25 -0.73
N VAL A 298 -2.92 20.81 -1.92
CA VAL A 298 -1.64 21.38 -2.36
C VAL A 298 -1.26 22.60 -1.53
N GLN A 299 -2.22 23.48 -1.20
CA GLN A 299 -1.97 24.63 -0.34
C GLN A 299 -1.58 24.21 1.08
N TRP A 300 -2.17 23.15 1.63
CA TRP A 300 -1.78 22.65 2.95
C TRP A 300 -0.31 22.21 2.95
N LEU A 301 0.11 21.41 1.97
CA LEU A 301 1.50 20.99 1.85
C LEU A 301 2.47 22.16 1.65
N THR A 302 2.10 23.13 0.81
CA THR A 302 3.02 24.19 0.37
C THR A 302 3.00 25.45 1.24
N GLU A 303 1.86 25.81 1.84
CA GLU A 303 1.70 26.99 2.68
C GLU A 303 1.83 26.68 4.17
N ASP A 304 1.25 25.56 4.65
CA ASP A 304 1.29 25.21 6.07
C ASP A 304 2.50 24.32 6.40
N CYS A 305 2.66 23.20 5.68
CA CYS A 305 3.67 22.19 6.01
C CYS A 305 5.10 22.58 5.60
N ALA A 306 5.30 23.25 4.46
CA ALA A 306 6.65 23.57 3.98
C ALA A 306 7.49 24.41 4.98
N PRO A 307 6.93 25.42 5.68
CA PRO A 307 7.64 26.09 6.77
C PRO A 307 7.98 25.16 7.95
N MET A 308 7.12 24.18 8.26
CA MET A 308 7.43 23.19 9.32
C MET A 308 8.62 22.32 8.91
N ILE A 309 8.68 21.88 7.65
CA ILE A 309 9.81 21.10 7.11
C ILE A 309 11.12 21.90 7.26
N ALA A 310 11.10 23.18 6.90
CA ALA A 310 12.28 24.05 6.99
C ALA A 310 12.80 24.21 8.43
N HIS A 311 11.94 24.03 9.44
CA HIS A 311 12.25 24.22 10.86
C HIS A 311 12.27 22.92 11.68
N GLN A 312 12.17 21.75 11.04
CA GLN A 312 12.15 20.48 11.77
C GLN A 312 13.47 20.23 12.51
N ILE A 313 14.60 20.54 11.88
CA ILE A 313 15.92 20.35 12.50
C ILE A 313 16.09 21.32 13.68
N ASP A 314 15.66 22.57 13.54
CA ASP A 314 15.71 23.55 14.64
C ASP A 314 14.86 23.11 15.84
N ALA A 315 13.69 22.52 15.58
CA ALA A 315 12.84 21.94 16.63
C ALA A 315 13.53 20.78 17.36
N ILE A 316 14.20 19.89 16.63
CA ILE A 316 14.97 18.77 17.19
C ILE A 316 16.15 19.28 18.02
N GLU A 317 16.88 20.30 17.56
CA GLU A 317 17.97 20.89 18.35
C GLU A 317 17.46 21.55 19.63
N LYS A 318 16.27 22.17 19.59
CA LYS A 318 15.68 22.85 20.75
C LYS A 318 15.13 21.88 21.81
N TRP A 319 14.44 20.82 21.40
CA TRP A 319 13.71 19.93 22.32
C TRP A 319 14.28 18.50 22.41
N GLY A 320 15.26 18.18 21.59
CA GLY A 320 15.89 16.86 21.52
C GLY A 320 15.16 15.86 20.62
N HIS A 321 15.86 14.78 20.27
CA HIS A 321 15.25 13.64 19.59
C HIS A 321 14.25 12.91 20.49
N GLY A 322 13.15 12.45 19.90
CA GLY A 322 12.19 11.58 20.59
C GLY A 322 11.28 12.27 21.61
N SER A 323 11.18 13.61 21.58
CA SER A 323 10.16 14.30 22.38
C SER A 323 8.77 13.77 22.04
N GLN A 324 8.03 13.39 23.07
CA GLN A 324 6.66 12.89 22.95
C GLN A 324 5.62 13.97 23.27
N GLU A 325 6.03 15.21 23.54
CA GLU A 325 5.12 16.29 23.91
C GLU A 325 4.45 16.93 22.68
N PRO A 326 3.12 17.15 22.73
CA PRO A 326 2.36 17.65 21.58
C PRO A 326 2.67 19.10 21.21
N ASN A 327 3.39 19.84 22.06
CA ASN A 327 3.78 21.23 21.85
C ASN A 327 5.29 21.41 21.58
N GLN A 328 6.03 20.33 21.37
CA GLN A 328 7.47 20.34 21.10
C GLN A 328 7.74 19.83 19.67
N THR A 329 7.01 20.37 18.71
CA THR A 329 6.98 19.89 17.31
C THR A 329 7.49 20.97 16.36
N ALA A 330 7.70 20.61 15.09
CA ALA A 330 8.14 21.56 14.07
C ALA A 330 7.12 22.69 13.83
N VAL A 331 5.81 22.43 13.98
CA VAL A 331 4.79 23.48 13.89
C VAL A 331 4.93 24.52 15.00
N ASN A 332 5.19 24.10 16.25
CA ASN A 332 5.37 25.02 17.38
C ASN A 332 6.64 25.86 17.21
N TYR A 333 7.69 25.32 16.57
CA TYR A 333 8.88 26.11 16.25
C TYR A 333 8.59 27.12 15.14
N ALA A 334 8.04 26.66 14.02
CA ALA A 334 7.86 27.48 12.81
C ALA A 334 6.84 28.62 13.00
N TYR A 335 5.79 28.40 13.79
CA TYR A 335 4.68 29.34 13.92
C TYR A 335 4.48 29.87 15.35
N GLY A 336 5.28 29.40 16.31
CA GLY A 336 5.04 29.65 17.73
C GLY A 336 3.85 28.86 18.29
N GLY A 337 3.57 29.06 19.57
CA GLY A 337 2.49 28.40 20.30
C GLY A 337 2.97 27.26 21.20
N ASP A 338 2.17 26.96 22.21
CA ASP A 338 2.48 26.03 23.32
C ASP A 338 1.47 24.88 23.44
N GLY A 339 0.58 24.73 22.46
CA GLY A 339 -0.44 23.69 22.39
C GLY A 339 -0.23 22.68 21.26
N PRO A 340 -1.13 21.68 21.14
CA PRO A 340 -1.14 20.70 20.07
C PRO A 340 -1.45 21.33 18.69
N TYR A 341 -1.16 20.58 17.62
CA TYR A 341 -1.42 21.02 16.23
C TYR A 341 -2.83 21.54 15.96
N TYR A 342 -3.86 20.96 16.59
CA TYR A 342 -5.23 21.44 16.41
C TYR A 342 -5.43 22.90 16.87
N ASN A 343 -4.71 23.37 17.89
CA ASN A 343 -4.74 24.78 18.28
C ASN A 343 -4.17 25.67 17.16
N PHE A 344 -3.11 25.22 16.48
CA PHE A 344 -2.57 25.91 15.31
C PHE A 344 -3.58 25.95 14.17
N ILE A 345 -4.29 24.85 13.90
CA ILE A 345 -5.35 24.83 12.87
C ILE A 345 -6.50 25.81 13.22
N GLN A 346 -7.01 25.74 14.45
CA GLN A 346 -8.16 26.52 14.90
C GLN A 346 -7.88 28.01 15.14
N ALA A 347 -6.61 28.39 15.25
CA ALA A 347 -6.21 29.80 15.39
C ALA A 347 -6.48 30.64 14.13
N ASP A 348 -6.68 30.03 12.96
CA ASP A 348 -6.94 30.72 11.70
C ASP A 348 -8.09 30.04 10.91
N PRO A 349 -9.25 30.70 10.74
CA PRO A 349 -10.39 30.16 9.99
C PRO A 349 -10.10 29.81 8.52
N VAL A 350 -9.09 30.43 7.90
CA VAL A 350 -8.65 30.05 6.54
C VAL A 350 -7.94 28.71 6.57
N ARG A 351 -7.04 28.52 7.53
CA ARG A 351 -6.31 27.28 7.75
C ARG A 351 -7.24 26.14 8.16
N GLU A 352 -8.18 26.40 9.06
CA GLU A 352 -9.20 25.42 9.47
C GLU A 352 -10.02 24.92 8.29
N ARG A 353 -10.55 25.82 7.46
CA ARG A 353 -11.30 25.43 6.25
C ARG A 353 -10.43 24.65 5.25
N ARG A 354 -9.19 25.09 5.04
CA ARG A 354 -8.24 24.40 4.17
C ARG A 354 -7.98 22.99 4.66
N PHE A 355 -7.62 22.83 5.94
CA PHE A 355 -7.35 21.53 6.54
C PHE A 355 -8.58 20.61 6.49
N GLY A 356 -9.77 21.13 6.80
CA GLY A 356 -11.02 20.38 6.69
C GLY A 356 -11.26 19.81 5.28
N ALA A 357 -11.08 20.64 4.23
CA ALA A 357 -11.20 20.19 2.85
C ALA A 357 -10.11 19.17 2.47
N THR A 358 -8.88 19.35 2.96
CA THR A 358 -7.77 18.41 2.76
C THR A 358 -8.08 17.04 3.36
N ILE A 359 -8.55 16.98 4.62
CA ILE A 359 -8.89 15.73 5.29
C ILE A 359 -10.05 15.02 4.60
N GLN A 360 -11.05 15.77 4.12
CA GLN A 360 -12.12 15.21 3.30
C GLN A 360 -11.58 14.55 2.03
N GLN A 361 -10.69 15.23 1.29
CA GLN A 361 -10.09 14.71 0.06
C GLN A 361 -9.22 13.46 0.31
N VAL A 362 -8.43 13.45 1.38
CA VAL A 362 -7.61 12.29 1.76
C VAL A 362 -8.48 11.10 2.15
N SER A 363 -9.61 11.35 2.84
CA SER A 363 -10.54 10.30 3.27
C SER A 363 -11.28 9.64 2.11
N GLN A 364 -11.41 10.31 0.97
CA GLN A 364 -12.02 9.77 -0.25
C GLN A 364 -11.07 8.91 -1.10
N GLN A 365 -9.79 8.82 -0.74
CA GLN A 365 -8.85 7.96 -1.47
C GLN A 365 -9.25 6.49 -1.36
N PRO A 366 -9.10 5.66 -2.43
CA PRO A 366 -9.48 4.25 -2.40
C PRO A 366 -8.87 3.45 -1.25
N ALA A 367 -7.61 3.74 -0.90
CA ALA A 367 -6.90 3.12 0.22
C ALA A 367 -7.49 3.44 1.60
N SER A 368 -8.33 4.48 1.70
CA SER A 368 -9.04 4.90 2.92
C SER A 368 -10.55 4.64 2.86
N SER A 369 -11.02 3.86 1.86
CA SER A 369 -12.44 3.53 1.72
C SER A 369 -13.04 2.94 2.99
N LEU A 370 -14.31 3.27 3.26
CA LEU A 370 -15.07 2.71 4.37
C LEU A 370 -15.48 1.25 4.12
N GLU A 371 -15.52 0.80 2.85
CA GLU A 371 -15.75 -0.61 2.49
C GLU A 371 -14.73 -1.53 3.18
N HIS A 372 -13.50 -1.05 3.37
CA HIS A 372 -12.44 -1.81 4.04
C HIS A 372 -12.76 -2.12 5.50
N ILE A 373 -13.58 -1.30 6.18
CA ILE A 373 -14.04 -1.58 7.56
C ILE A 373 -14.85 -2.87 7.57
N GLN A 374 -15.74 -3.04 6.59
CA GLN A 374 -16.67 -4.17 6.51
C GLN A 374 -15.93 -5.48 6.24
N SER A 375 -14.88 -5.45 5.41
CA SER A 375 -14.10 -6.63 5.04
C SER A 375 -12.98 -6.98 6.03
N ALA A 376 -12.58 -6.06 6.91
CA ALA A 376 -11.44 -6.26 7.79
C ALA A 376 -11.75 -7.04 9.07
N PHE A 377 -13.04 -7.15 9.44
CA PHE A 377 -13.47 -7.82 10.66
C PHE A 377 -14.86 -8.46 10.44
N ASP A 378 -15.09 -9.65 11.01
CA ASP A 378 -16.41 -10.30 10.96
C ASP A 378 -17.36 -9.67 11.99
N TRP A 379 -17.92 -8.51 11.65
CA TRP A 379 -18.84 -7.76 12.51
C TRP A 379 -20.10 -8.56 12.90
N ASN A 380 -20.55 -9.50 12.07
CA ASN A 380 -21.74 -10.31 12.36
C ASN A 380 -21.48 -11.35 13.46
N SER A 381 -20.23 -11.80 13.63
CA SER A 381 -19.85 -12.74 14.69
C SER A 381 -20.10 -12.21 16.11
N LEU A 382 -20.19 -10.90 16.29
CA LEU A 382 -20.47 -10.26 17.58
C LEU A 382 -21.91 -10.46 18.05
N GLY A 383 -22.85 -10.79 17.15
CA GLY A 383 -24.25 -10.98 17.50
C GLY A 383 -24.96 -9.66 17.87
N ASP A 384 -25.74 -9.69 18.96
CA ASP A 384 -26.38 -8.50 19.53
C ASP A 384 -25.40 -7.86 20.52
N ALA A 385 -24.76 -6.78 20.10
CA ALA A 385 -23.62 -6.18 20.79
C ALA A 385 -23.57 -4.66 20.58
N THR A 386 -22.93 -3.97 21.52
CA THR A 386 -22.67 -2.53 21.47
C THR A 386 -21.24 -2.25 21.04
N VAL A 387 -21.06 -1.40 20.03
CA VAL A 387 -19.76 -0.90 19.59
C VAL A 387 -19.68 0.61 19.81
N ILE A 388 -18.61 1.06 20.46
CA ILE A 388 -18.31 2.49 20.60
C ILE A 388 -17.26 2.89 19.57
N ASP A 389 -17.61 3.79 18.68
CA ASP A 389 -16.71 4.43 17.71
C ASP A 389 -16.11 5.69 18.35
N VAL A 390 -14.91 5.55 18.92
CA VAL A 390 -14.23 6.59 19.69
C VAL A 390 -13.48 7.53 18.76
N GLY A 391 -13.79 8.82 18.81
CA GLY A 391 -13.33 9.79 17.82
C GLY A 391 -14.04 9.63 16.47
N GLY A 392 -15.27 9.11 16.47
CA GLY A 392 -16.01 8.75 15.26
C GLY A 392 -16.61 9.94 14.49
N HIS A 393 -16.39 11.18 14.96
CA HIS A 393 -16.81 12.40 14.30
C HIS A 393 -18.31 12.41 13.96
N ILE A 394 -18.70 12.56 12.69
CA ILE A 394 -20.10 12.60 12.24
C ILE A 394 -20.71 11.21 11.93
N GLY A 395 -20.01 10.13 12.26
CA GLY A 395 -20.56 8.76 12.28
C GLY A 395 -20.38 7.93 11.01
N TYR A 396 -19.47 8.29 10.10
CA TYR A 396 -19.24 7.53 8.86
C TYR A 396 -18.82 6.07 9.11
N CYS A 397 -17.96 5.82 10.09
CA CYS A 397 -17.51 4.47 10.42
C CYS A 397 -18.63 3.67 11.08
N ALA A 398 -19.33 4.25 12.05
CA ALA A 398 -20.52 3.65 12.65
C ALA A 398 -21.57 3.25 11.61
N VAL A 399 -21.82 4.06 10.57
CA VAL A 399 -22.72 3.70 9.46
C VAL A 399 -22.21 2.48 8.70
N ALA A 400 -20.92 2.46 8.32
CA ALA A 400 -20.34 1.32 7.61
C ALA A 400 -20.42 0.01 8.42
N ILE A 401 -20.19 0.08 9.73
CA ILE A 401 -20.31 -1.05 10.67
C ILE A 401 -21.78 -1.48 10.79
N ALA A 402 -22.70 -0.53 11.00
CA ALA A 402 -24.12 -0.80 11.13
C ALA A 402 -24.72 -1.46 9.88
N GLN A 403 -24.19 -1.14 8.69
CA GLN A 403 -24.56 -1.78 7.43
C GLN A 403 -24.00 -3.19 7.29
N ALA A 404 -22.79 -3.45 7.80
CA ALA A 404 -22.18 -4.78 7.78
C ALA A 404 -22.87 -5.76 8.75
N ALA A 405 -23.35 -5.27 9.89
CA ALA A 405 -23.98 -6.09 10.93
C ALA A 405 -25.27 -5.43 11.50
N PRO A 406 -26.47 -5.90 11.07
CA PRO A 406 -27.75 -5.29 11.46
C PRO A 406 -28.10 -5.37 12.95
N LYS A 407 -27.48 -6.29 13.70
CA LYS A 407 -27.73 -6.51 15.13
C LYS A 407 -26.87 -5.63 16.05
N LEU A 408 -25.94 -4.85 15.51
CA LEU A 408 -25.10 -3.98 16.31
C LEU A 408 -25.79 -2.67 16.66
N HIS A 409 -25.56 -2.23 17.89
CA HIS A 409 -25.86 -0.89 18.40
C HIS A 409 -24.57 -0.07 18.48
N LEU A 410 -24.59 1.14 17.93
CA LEU A 410 -23.42 1.98 17.75
C LEU A 410 -23.56 3.25 18.59
N ILE A 411 -22.50 3.61 19.30
CA ILE A 411 -22.38 4.90 19.98
C ILE A 411 -21.14 5.59 19.43
N VAL A 412 -21.32 6.75 18.82
CA VAL A 412 -20.22 7.57 18.31
C VAL A 412 -19.83 8.56 19.40
N GLN A 413 -18.59 8.47 19.86
CA GLN A 413 -18.05 9.33 20.91
C GLN A 413 -17.10 10.39 20.34
N ASP A 414 -17.31 11.65 20.71
CA ASP A 414 -16.40 12.75 20.35
C ASP A 414 -16.55 13.94 21.33
N ARG A 415 -15.80 15.02 21.10
CA ARG A 415 -15.84 16.26 21.87
C ARG A 415 -17.22 16.96 21.77
N PRO A 416 -17.58 17.82 22.75
CA PRO A 416 -18.90 18.46 22.80
C PRO A 416 -19.31 19.16 21.51
N GLU A 417 -18.39 19.92 20.91
CA GLU A 417 -18.63 20.68 19.67
C GLU A 417 -18.82 19.77 18.45
N VAL A 418 -18.15 18.62 18.40
CA VAL A 418 -18.26 17.66 17.29
C VAL A 418 -19.55 16.87 17.40
N VAL A 419 -19.94 16.45 18.61
CA VAL A 419 -21.22 15.78 18.85
C VAL A 419 -22.40 16.68 18.52
N ALA A 420 -22.36 17.96 18.93
CA ALA A 420 -23.39 18.93 18.59
C ALA A 420 -23.52 19.09 17.06
N MET A 421 -22.39 19.13 16.35
CA MET A 421 -22.36 19.16 14.88
C MET A 421 -22.92 17.87 14.26
N ALA A 422 -22.55 16.70 14.79
CA ALA A 422 -22.98 15.39 14.27
C ALA A 422 -24.48 15.11 14.49
N GLN A 423 -25.10 15.78 15.45
CA GLN A 423 -26.54 15.73 15.71
C GLN A 423 -27.36 16.60 14.76
N ASP A 424 -26.74 17.56 14.04
CA ASP A 424 -27.44 18.30 12.98
C ASP A 424 -27.77 17.35 11.82
N PRO A 425 -29.06 17.14 11.48
CA PRO A 425 -29.45 16.25 10.39
C PRO A 425 -28.87 16.60 9.01
N LYS A 426 -28.39 17.83 8.82
CA LYS A 426 -27.74 18.27 7.57
C LYS A 426 -26.27 17.88 7.49
N ILE A 427 -25.63 17.62 8.62
CA ILE A 427 -24.20 17.33 8.72
C ILE A 427 -23.96 15.87 9.07
N SER A 428 -24.83 15.27 9.88
CA SER A 428 -24.76 13.86 10.29
C SER A 428 -24.57 12.93 9.10
N ALA A 429 -23.62 11.99 9.20
CA ALA A 429 -23.48 10.92 8.20
C ALA A 429 -24.54 9.82 8.39
N VAL A 430 -25.25 9.80 9.53
CA VAL A 430 -26.19 8.74 9.89
C VAL A 430 -27.52 8.91 9.13
N PRO A 431 -27.85 8.01 8.20
CA PRO A 431 -29.11 8.08 7.46
C PRO A 431 -30.30 7.76 8.37
N ALA A 432 -31.50 8.19 7.96
CA ALA A 432 -32.69 8.14 8.81
C ALA A 432 -33.05 6.73 9.30
N ASP A 433 -32.81 5.71 8.48
CA ASP A 433 -33.06 4.29 8.74
C ASP A 433 -32.09 3.66 9.76
N LEU A 434 -30.98 4.34 10.08
CA LEU A 434 -29.98 3.86 11.05
C LEU A 434 -30.03 4.60 12.40
N ARG A 435 -30.88 5.62 12.55
CA ARG A 435 -30.92 6.47 13.76
C ARG A 435 -31.34 5.73 15.03
N ASP A 436 -32.11 4.66 14.90
CA ASP A 436 -32.49 3.81 16.05
C ASP A 436 -31.32 2.95 16.56
N ARG A 437 -30.26 2.81 15.76
CA ARG A 437 -29.09 1.99 16.07
C ARG A 437 -27.81 2.77 16.26
N VAL A 438 -27.74 4.02 15.80
CA VAL A 438 -26.55 4.87 15.92
C VAL A 438 -26.90 6.12 16.72
N SER A 439 -26.22 6.29 17.86
CA SER A 439 -26.36 7.44 18.75
C SER A 439 -25.03 8.18 18.90
N PHE A 440 -25.08 9.41 19.42
CA PHE A 440 -23.89 10.23 19.67
C PHE A 440 -23.76 10.55 21.15
N GLU A 441 -22.54 10.48 21.68
CA GLU A 441 -22.23 10.72 23.09
C GLU A 441 -21.00 11.64 23.21
N VAL A 442 -21.08 12.62 24.11
CA VAL A 442 -19.93 13.48 24.43
C VAL A 442 -18.95 12.72 25.30
N HIS A 443 -17.71 12.55 24.81
CA HIS A 443 -16.65 11.92 25.56
C HIS A 443 -15.28 12.50 25.19
N ASP A 444 -14.48 12.84 26.21
CA ASP A 444 -13.05 13.06 26.07
C ASP A 444 -12.36 11.73 26.35
N PHE A 445 -11.73 11.14 25.33
CA PHE A 445 -11.08 9.83 25.40
C PHE A 445 -9.86 9.78 26.33
N TYR A 446 -9.39 10.93 26.85
CA TYR A 446 -8.40 10.97 27.92
C TYR A 446 -9.02 10.76 29.31
N GLN A 447 -10.34 10.87 29.43
CA GLN A 447 -11.08 10.63 30.67
C GLN A 447 -11.51 9.16 30.75
N PRO A 448 -11.63 8.60 31.97
CA PRO A 448 -12.13 7.24 32.15
C PRO A 448 -13.43 6.98 31.39
N GLN A 449 -13.45 5.89 30.61
CA GLN A 449 -14.63 5.42 29.89
C GLN A 449 -15.73 5.02 30.88
N LYS A 450 -16.94 5.54 30.65
CA LYS A 450 -18.10 5.31 31.55
C LYS A 450 -19.18 4.46 30.91
N THR A 451 -19.22 4.42 29.58
CA THR A 451 -20.25 3.70 28.83
C THR A 451 -19.75 2.30 28.50
N PRO A 452 -20.37 1.23 29.06
CA PRO A 452 -19.98 -0.14 28.76
C PRO A 452 -20.31 -0.48 27.30
N ALA A 453 -19.43 -1.27 26.68
CA ALA A 453 -19.62 -1.80 25.34
C ALA A 453 -18.89 -3.12 25.18
N ASP A 454 -19.24 -3.86 24.13
CA ASP A 454 -18.57 -5.10 23.76
C ASP A 454 -17.29 -4.81 22.96
N VAL A 455 -17.29 -3.73 22.18
CA VAL A 455 -16.18 -3.30 21.33
C VAL A 455 -15.94 -1.81 21.45
N TYR A 456 -14.68 -1.42 21.61
CA TYR A 456 -14.21 -0.04 21.44
C TYR A 456 -13.38 0.05 20.17
N PHE A 457 -13.87 0.82 19.21
CA PHE A 457 -13.27 0.97 17.88
C PHE A 457 -12.60 2.34 17.76
N TYR A 458 -11.34 2.34 17.35
CA TYR A 458 -10.57 3.53 17.03
C TYR A 458 -10.13 3.45 15.58
N ARG A 459 -10.51 4.43 14.75
CA ARG A 459 -9.99 4.56 13.40
C ARG A 459 -9.39 5.92 13.19
N LYS A 460 -8.16 5.97 12.69
CA LYS A 460 -7.43 7.22 12.46
C LYS A 460 -7.40 8.19 13.65
N THR A 461 -7.41 7.63 14.86
CA THR A 461 -7.38 8.41 16.11
C THR A 461 -6.01 8.29 16.76
N LEU A 462 -5.56 7.07 17.01
CA LEU A 462 -4.31 6.81 17.73
C LEU A 462 -3.04 7.17 16.94
N LEU A 463 -3.11 7.30 15.60
CA LEU A 463 -1.98 7.81 14.80
C LEU A 463 -1.59 9.27 15.13
N ASN A 464 -2.50 10.06 15.70
CA ASN A 464 -2.23 11.47 16.05
C ASN A 464 -1.63 11.63 17.46
N HIS A 465 -1.34 10.51 18.14
CA HIS A 465 -0.87 10.49 19.51
C HIS A 465 0.42 9.69 19.63
N THR A 466 1.44 10.30 20.24
CA THR A 466 2.69 9.62 20.58
C THR A 466 2.42 8.50 21.58
N ASP A 467 3.34 7.55 21.75
CA ASP A 467 3.12 6.36 22.58
C ASP A 467 2.69 6.74 24.00
N LYS A 468 3.33 7.75 24.60
CA LYS A 468 2.96 8.33 25.91
C LYS A 468 1.48 8.72 26.01
N TYR A 469 0.89 9.28 24.95
CA TYR A 469 -0.50 9.74 24.97
C TYR A 469 -1.47 8.67 24.47
N ALA A 470 -1.10 7.86 23.48
CA ALA A 470 -1.91 6.74 23.01
C ALA A 470 -2.14 5.71 24.13
N ILE A 471 -1.12 5.42 24.95
CA ILE A 471 -1.24 4.59 26.15
C ILE A 471 -2.28 5.17 27.13
N LYS A 472 -2.29 6.48 27.36
CA LYS A 472 -3.28 7.13 28.23
C LYS A 472 -4.70 6.99 27.69
N VAL A 473 -4.88 7.15 26.38
CA VAL A 473 -6.18 6.98 25.71
C VAL A 473 -6.70 5.56 25.90
N ILE A 474 -5.87 4.54 25.62
CA ILE A 474 -6.31 3.14 25.75
C ILE A 474 -6.51 2.77 27.22
N HIS A 475 -5.62 3.20 28.12
CA HIS A 475 -5.75 2.96 29.56
C HIS A 475 -7.03 3.58 30.15
N ALA A 476 -7.55 4.66 29.56
CA ALA A 476 -8.82 5.23 29.98
C ALA A 476 -10.01 4.28 29.78
N LEU A 477 -9.89 3.25 28.92
CA LEU A 477 -10.88 2.19 28.76
C LEU A 477 -10.90 1.21 29.95
N SER A 478 -9.75 1.01 30.62
CA SER A 478 -9.54 -0.04 31.62
C SER A 478 -10.66 -0.20 32.66
N PRO A 479 -11.29 0.88 33.18
CA PRO A 479 -12.39 0.77 34.15
C PRO A 479 -13.68 0.15 33.58
N ALA A 480 -13.92 0.28 32.27
CA ALA A 480 -15.10 -0.24 31.59
C ALA A 480 -14.92 -1.66 31.03
N LEU A 481 -13.66 -2.13 30.92
CA LEU A 481 -13.30 -3.40 30.32
C LEU A 481 -13.59 -4.61 31.23
N LYS A 482 -14.25 -5.61 30.64
CA LYS A 482 -14.55 -6.92 31.21
C LYS A 482 -13.99 -8.03 30.31
N PRO A 483 -13.77 -9.25 30.83
CA PRO A 483 -13.41 -10.41 30.01
C PRO A 483 -14.35 -10.56 28.81
N GLY A 484 -13.77 -10.70 27.61
CA GLY A 484 -14.50 -10.79 26.35
C GLY A 484 -14.69 -9.46 25.61
N ASN A 485 -14.47 -8.30 26.23
CA ASN A 485 -14.47 -7.03 25.51
C ASN A 485 -13.31 -6.94 24.53
N ARG A 486 -13.53 -6.24 23.42
CA ARG A 486 -12.52 -6.03 22.38
C ARG A 486 -12.12 -4.57 22.21
N LEU A 487 -10.85 -4.38 21.88
CA LEU A 487 -10.31 -3.15 21.33
C LEU A 487 -9.98 -3.41 19.86
N LEU A 488 -10.60 -2.65 18.97
CA LEU A 488 -10.33 -2.68 17.54
C LEU A 488 -9.67 -1.37 17.11
N ILE A 489 -8.47 -1.46 16.54
CA ILE A 489 -7.72 -0.30 16.03
C ILE A 489 -7.61 -0.43 14.52
N MET A 490 -8.14 0.53 13.77
CA MET A 490 -7.93 0.63 12.32
C MET A 490 -6.98 1.78 11.98
N ASP A 491 -5.71 1.45 11.79
CA ASP A 491 -4.65 2.42 11.49
C ASP A 491 -3.62 1.85 10.50
N TYR A 492 -2.72 2.71 10.04
CA TYR A 492 -1.57 2.31 9.22
C TYR A 492 -0.65 1.39 10.04
N VAL A 493 -0.32 0.23 9.46
CA VAL A 493 0.67 -0.70 10.02
C VAL A 493 1.92 -0.63 9.18
N GLN A 494 3.00 -0.15 9.78
CA GLN A 494 4.27 -0.03 9.12
C GLN A 494 4.90 -1.42 8.93
N SER A 495 5.35 -1.71 7.72
CA SER A 495 6.16 -2.91 7.48
C SER A 495 7.48 -2.83 8.25
N ASP A 496 7.78 -3.87 9.01
CA ASP A 496 9.03 -4.12 9.72
C ASP A 496 10.08 -4.85 8.86
N GLY A 497 9.67 -5.35 7.69
CA GLY A 497 10.54 -6.00 6.72
C GLY A 497 11.44 -5.03 5.94
N PRO A 498 12.34 -5.56 5.08
CA PRO A 498 13.20 -4.73 4.25
C PRO A 498 12.41 -3.72 3.42
N VAL A 499 12.84 -2.46 3.47
CA VAL A 499 12.23 -1.39 2.68
C VAL A 499 12.46 -1.68 1.20
N LYS A 500 11.36 -1.75 0.44
CA LYS A 500 11.40 -1.86 -1.03
C LYS A 500 11.18 -0.46 -1.63
N PRO A 501 11.97 -0.02 -2.62
CA PRO A 501 11.88 1.34 -3.19
C PRO A 501 10.66 1.53 -4.12
N THR A 502 9.53 0.91 -3.80
CA THR A 502 8.30 1.02 -4.59
C THR A 502 7.68 2.41 -4.45
N VAL A 503 6.89 2.81 -5.44
CA VAL A 503 6.20 4.11 -5.42
C VAL A 503 5.23 4.22 -4.23
N THR A 504 4.60 3.11 -3.84
CA THR A 504 3.68 3.05 -2.71
C THR A 504 4.40 3.18 -1.37
N GLU A 505 5.51 2.44 -1.17
CA GLU A 505 6.32 2.54 0.04
C GLU A 505 6.86 3.97 0.22
N ARG A 506 7.40 4.57 -0.86
CA ARG A 506 7.89 5.96 -0.85
C ARG A 506 6.80 6.95 -0.37
N TYR A 507 5.56 6.77 -0.83
CA TYR A 507 4.44 7.61 -0.44
C TYR A 507 4.11 7.47 1.06
N TYR A 508 4.00 6.24 1.57
CA TYR A 508 3.67 6.04 2.99
C TYR A 508 4.78 6.48 3.94
N ARG A 509 6.06 6.30 3.56
CA ARG A 509 7.19 6.84 4.33
C ARG A 509 7.21 8.36 4.36
N ALA A 510 6.78 9.02 3.29
CA ALA A 510 6.63 10.47 3.28
C ALA A 510 5.49 10.94 4.20
N ILE A 511 4.36 10.21 4.25
CA ILE A 511 3.28 10.53 5.19
C ILE A 511 3.73 10.32 6.65
N ASP A 512 4.49 9.26 6.94
CA ASP A 512 5.03 9.03 8.28
C ASP A 512 5.90 10.22 8.75
N LEU A 513 6.78 10.74 7.88
CA LEU A 513 7.53 11.96 8.17
C LEU A 513 6.63 13.20 8.32
N GLN A 514 5.51 13.25 7.62
CA GLN A 514 4.53 14.31 7.77
C GLN A 514 3.86 14.29 9.15
N MET A 515 3.61 13.09 9.71
CA MET A 515 3.09 12.90 11.07
C MET A 515 4.08 13.38 12.15
N LEU A 516 5.38 13.20 11.90
CA LEU A 516 6.44 13.68 12.78
C LEU A 516 6.45 15.21 12.88
N LEU A 517 6.17 15.93 11.79
CA LEU A 517 6.25 17.40 11.75
C LEU A 517 5.29 18.10 12.71
N TYR A 518 4.05 17.62 12.82
CA TYR A 518 3.00 18.31 13.58
C TYR A 518 2.52 17.57 14.84
N TYR A 519 2.81 16.28 14.99
CA TYR A 519 2.42 15.53 16.21
C TYR A 519 3.59 14.86 16.94
N ASN A 520 4.82 14.91 16.39
CA ASN A 520 5.92 14.02 16.78
C ASN A 520 5.53 12.53 16.75
N CYS A 521 4.54 12.17 15.95
CA CYS A 521 4.02 10.81 15.85
C CYS A 521 4.71 10.03 14.73
N ARG A 522 4.51 8.72 14.75
CA ARG A 522 5.01 7.78 13.75
C ARG A 522 3.99 6.67 13.51
N TYR A 523 4.04 6.08 12.33
CA TYR A 523 3.39 4.80 12.07
C TYR A 523 4.11 3.69 12.81
N ARG A 524 3.33 2.77 13.35
CA ARG A 524 3.79 1.67 14.20
C ARG A 524 3.78 0.37 13.43
N THR A 525 4.76 -0.48 13.67
CA THR A 525 4.71 -1.87 13.22
C THR A 525 3.63 -2.63 14.00
N LEU A 526 3.29 -3.84 13.54
CA LEU A 526 2.32 -4.67 14.26
C LEU A 526 2.81 -5.01 15.67
N ASP A 527 4.10 -5.27 15.84
CA ASP A 527 4.67 -5.59 17.15
C ASP A 527 4.69 -4.37 18.08
N GLU A 528 4.99 -3.18 17.55
CA GLU A 528 4.89 -1.94 18.32
C GLU A 528 3.45 -1.62 18.76
N TRP A 529 2.45 -1.94 17.92
CA TRP A 529 1.04 -1.86 18.33
C TRP A 529 0.73 -2.82 19.47
N LYS A 530 1.21 -4.07 19.43
CA LYS A 530 1.01 -5.04 20.51
C LYS A 530 1.66 -4.56 21.81
N GLU A 531 2.92 -4.12 21.75
CA GLU A 531 3.64 -3.59 22.91
C GLU A 531 2.91 -2.39 23.53
N LEU A 532 2.45 -1.46 22.70
CA LEU A 532 1.72 -0.27 23.14
C LEU A 532 0.41 -0.63 23.86
N VAL A 533 -0.38 -1.54 23.30
CA VAL A 533 -1.65 -1.96 23.90
C VAL A 533 -1.42 -2.71 25.21
N ILE A 534 -0.45 -3.63 25.26
CA ILE A 534 -0.10 -4.36 26.48
C ILE A 534 0.42 -3.40 27.57
N ALA A 535 1.20 -2.38 27.19
CA ALA A 535 1.68 -1.37 28.12
C ALA A 535 0.55 -0.50 28.70
N SER A 536 -0.57 -0.37 27.99
CA SER A 536 -1.75 0.35 28.49
C SER A 536 -2.60 -0.46 29.47
N ASP A 537 -2.74 -1.77 29.22
CA ASP A 537 -3.43 -2.71 30.10
C ASP A 537 -2.97 -4.15 29.78
N SER A 538 -2.32 -4.80 30.74
CA SER A 538 -1.73 -6.13 30.53
C SER A 538 -2.77 -7.25 30.37
N ARG A 539 -4.07 -6.96 30.54
CA ARG A 539 -5.16 -7.93 30.31
C ARG A 539 -5.51 -8.09 28.84
N PHE A 540 -5.05 -7.18 27.97
CA PHE A 540 -5.24 -7.33 26.53
C PHE A 540 -4.38 -8.46 25.96
N GLU A 541 -4.99 -9.32 25.17
CA GLU A 541 -4.35 -10.33 24.35
C GLU A 541 -4.60 -10.01 22.87
N PHE A 542 -3.56 -10.10 22.05
CA PHE A 542 -3.68 -9.93 20.60
C PHE A 542 -4.48 -11.09 19.99
N GLU A 543 -5.52 -10.78 19.21
CA GLU A 543 -6.30 -11.79 18.48
C GLU A 543 -5.83 -11.92 17.03
N THR A 544 -5.88 -10.83 16.26
CA THR A 544 -5.60 -10.86 14.83
C THR A 544 -5.28 -9.47 14.28
N ALA A 545 -4.68 -9.41 13.10
CA ALA A 545 -4.57 -8.20 12.30
C ALA A 545 -4.91 -8.52 10.84
N CYS A 546 -5.76 -7.71 10.21
CA CYS A 546 -6.19 -7.90 8.83
C CYS A 546 -6.01 -6.60 8.04
N THR A 547 -5.28 -6.66 6.92
CA THR A 547 -5.21 -5.58 5.93
C THR A 547 -6.02 -5.99 4.71
N PRO A 548 -7.23 -5.45 4.50
CA PRO A 548 -8.03 -5.79 3.33
C PRO A 548 -7.29 -5.47 2.02
N PRO A 549 -7.51 -6.25 0.94
CA PRO A 549 -6.97 -5.93 -0.38
C PRO A 549 -7.31 -4.49 -0.79
N GLY A 550 -6.27 -3.74 -1.17
CA GLY A 550 -6.40 -2.33 -1.57
C GLY A 550 -6.54 -1.32 -0.42
N SER A 551 -6.66 -1.76 0.83
CA SER A 551 -6.62 -0.89 2.01
C SER A 551 -5.19 -0.42 2.29
N GLY A 552 -5.05 0.83 2.73
CA GLY A 552 -3.80 1.35 3.28
C GLY A 552 -3.62 1.07 4.78
N MET A 553 -4.65 0.53 5.44
CA MET A 553 -4.71 0.33 6.90
C MET A 553 -5.12 -1.10 7.24
N ALA A 554 -4.72 -1.55 8.43
CA ALA A 554 -5.16 -2.82 8.99
C ALA A 554 -6.17 -2.57 10.13
N ILE A 555 -7.11 -3.51 10.34
CA ILE A 555 -7.78 -3.63 11.65
C ILE A 555 -6.97 -4.59 12.51
N ILE A 556 -6.59 -4.13 13.70
CA ILE A 556 -5.87 -4.87 14.73
C ILE A 556 -6.84 -5.14 15.88
N SER A 557 -7.04 -6.41 16.22
CA SER A 557 -7.98 -6.85 17.26
C SER A 557 -7.24 -7.31 18.50
N PHE A 558 -7.69 -6.82 19.65
CA PHE A 558 -7.28 -7.28 20.97
C PHE A 558 -8.52 -7.63 21.79
N ILE A 559 -8.39 -8.63 22.65
CA ILE A 559 -9.46 -9.08 23.56
C ILE A 559 -8.97 -9.05 25.00
N ILE A 560 -9.87 -8.72 25.93
CA ILE A 560 -9.59 -8.79 27.37
C ILE A 560 -9.81 -10.22 27.87
N ARG A 561 -8.79 -10.78 28.54
CA ARG A 561 -8.83 -12.12 29.14
C ARG A 561 -8.63 -12.10 30.65
#